data_AF-A0A2U3QQA8-F1
#
_entry.id   AF-A0A2U3QQA8-F1
#
_cell.length_a   1.000
_cell.length_b   1.000
_cell.length_c   1.000
_cell.angle_alpha   90.00
_cell.angle_beta   90.00
_cell.angle_gamma   90.00
#
_symmetry.space_group_name_H-M   'P 1'
#
loop_
_entity.id
_entity.type
_entity.pdbx_description
1 polymer ?
#
loop_
_entity_poly.entity_id
_entity_poly.type
_entity_poly.pdbx_seq_one_letter_code
_entity_poly.pdbx_strand_id
1 'polypeptide(L)'
;MIVPISYVRAISIREARKKARELKTLIAKGIDPREVRCQQYIEENEMRKRKAKEITLEELHNKYIEEYGKIYTINWQSNAVRIHNYGKQLYSKKISKIQRNDIDQIFNDITKEKKYGTANQFLVKLKQYI
;
A
#
# COMPACT_ATOMS: atom_id res chain seq x y z
N MET A 1 -16.86 18.06 8.40
CA MET A 1 -16.33 16.97 7.54
C MET A 1 -16.92 17.14 6.16
N ILE A 2 -16.11 17.50 5.18
CA ILE A 2 -16.54 17.64 3.78
C ILE A 2 -16.09 16.37 3.08
N VAL A 3 -17.05 15.56 2.63
CA VAL A 3 -16.77 14.38 1.79
C VAL A 3 -16.35 14.94 0.42
N PRO A 4 -15.16 14.62 -0.12
CA PRO A 4 -14.77 15.17 -1.40
C PRO A 4 -15.66 14.56 -2.48
N ILE A 5 -16.44 15.41 -3.14
CA ILE A 5 -17.15 15.10 -4.38
C ILE A 5 -16.11 14.55 -5.34
N SER A 6 -16.26 13.27 -5.70
CA SER A 6 -15.42 12.61 -6.70
C SER A 6 -15.29 13.52 -7.92
N TYR A 7 -14.05 13.83 -8.30
CA TYR A 7 -13.70 14.59 -9.49
C TYR A 7 -14.36 13.95 -10.73
N VAL A 8 -15.53 14.46 -11.14
CA VAL A 8 -16.18 14.02 -12.38
C VAL A 8 -15.37 14.61 -13.52
N ARG A 9 -14.40 13.83 -14.04
CA ARG A 9 -13.71 14.19 -15.28
C ARG A 9 -14.76 14.39 -16.37
N ALA A 10 -14.82 15.60 -16.96
CA ALA A 10 -15.68 15.86 -18.10
C ALA A 10 -15.31 14.90 -19.25
N ILE A 11 -16.29 14.11 -19.69
CA ILE A 11 -16.11 13.11 -20.76
C ILE A 11 -16.47 13.79 -22.08
N SER A 12 -15.65 13.60 -23.11
CA SER A 12 -15.96 14.13 -24.45
C SER A 12 -17.22 13.45 -25.03
N ILE A 13 -17.96 14.15 -25.91
CA ILE A 13 -19.14 13.58 -26.59
C ILE A 13 -18.80 12.25 -27.30
N ARG A 14 -17.58 12.15 -27.86
CA ARG A 14 -17.07 10.95 -28.53
C ARG A 14 -16.95 9.75 -27.57
N GLU A 15 -16.37 9.97 -26.39
CA GLU A 15 -16.22 8.92 -25.37
C GLU A 15 -17.57 8.50 -24.78
N ALA A 16 -18.48 9.46 -24.57
CA ALA A 16 -19.84 9.16 -24.11
C ALA A 16 -20.59 8.26 -25.12
N ARG A 17 -20.51 8.57 -26.41
CA ARG A 17 -21.08 7.74 -27.48
C ARG A 17 -20.45 6.35 -27.55
N LYS A 18 -19.16 6.21 -27.24
CA LYS A 18 -18.48 4.91 -27.17
C LYS A 18 -19.02 4.07 -26.00
N LYS A 19 -19.04 4.63 -24.79
CA LYS A 19 -19.59 3.96 -23.60
C LYS A 19 -21.05 3.55 -23.77
N ALA A 20 -21.87 4.38 -24.41
CA ALA A 20 -23.26 4.07 -24.69
C ALA A 20 -23.43 2.87 -25.64
N ARG A 21 -22.56 2.74 -26.66
CA ARG A 21 -22.57 1.58 -27.57
C ARG A 21 -22.15 0.29 -26.87
N GLU A 22 -21.13 0.36 -26.03
CA GLU A 22 -20.68 -0.78 -25.21
C GLU A 22 -21.81 -1.26 -24.28
N LEU A 23 -22.49 -0.32 -23.60
CA LEU A 23 -23.62 -0.61 -22.74
C LEU A 23 -24.77 -1.31 -23.51
N LYS A 24 -25.15 -0.76 -24.66
CA LYS A 24 -26.18 -1.36 -25.52
C LYS A 24 -25.81 -2.76 -25.98
N THR A 25 -24.54 -3.01 -26.26
CA THR A 25 -24.04 -4.32 -26.69
C THR A 25 -24.13 -5.35 -25.56
N LEU A 26 -23.83 -4.96 -24.32
CA LEU A 26 -23.98 -5.84 -23.15
C LEU A 26 -25.44 -6.21 -22.91
N ILE A 27 -26.34 -5.23 -22.99
CA ILE A 27 -27.79 -5.44 -22.85
C ILE A 27 -28.32 -6.36 -23.97
N ALA A 28 -27.87 -6.15 -25.21
CA ALA A 28 -28.25 -7.01 -26.34
C ALA A 28 -27.78 -8.46 -26.18
N LYS A 29 -26.70 -8.69 -25.42
CA LYS A 29 -26.22 -10.03 -25.05
C LYS A 29 -26.92 -10.60 -23.81
N GLY A 30 -27.87 -9.88 -23.21
CA GLY A 30 -28.59 -10.28 -21.99
C GLY A 30 -27.78 -10.12 -20.70
N ILE A 31 -26.65 -9.41 -20.73
CA ILE A 31 -25.76 -9.23 -19.57
C ILE A 31 -26.12 -7.92 -18.85
N ASP A 32 -26.32 -7.94 -17.54
CA ASP A 32 -26.48 -6.71 -16.75
C ASP A 32 -25.15 -5.94 -16.70
N PRO A 33 -25.06 -4.73 -17.27
CA PRO A 33 -23.84 -3.94 -17.22
C PRO A 33 -23.41 -3.54 -15.80
N ARG A 34 -24.30 -3.62 -14.80
CA ARG A 34 -23.96 -3.39 -13.40
C ARG A 34 -23.06 -4.50 -12.87
N GLU A 35 -23.36 -5.76 -13.19
CA GLU A 35 -22.56 -6.91 -12.77
C GLU A 35 -21.15 -6.84 -13.36
N VAL A 36 -21.04 -6.48 -14.65
CA VAL A 36 -19.74 -6.27 -15.31
C VAL A 36 -18.92 -5.20 -14.58
N ARG A 37 -19.55 -4.08 -14.20
CA ARG A 37 -18.86 -3.04 -13.43
C ARG A 37 -18.46 -3.52 -12.04
N CYS A 38 -19.34 -4.23 -11.32
CA CYS A 38 -19.03 -4.79 -10.02
C CYS A 38 -17.81 -5.74 -10.10
N GLN A 39 -17.77 -6.61 -11.10
CA GLN A 39 -16.66 -7.53 -11.33
C GLN A 39 -15.35 -6.78 -11.63
N GLN A 40 -15.39 -5.77 -12.50
CA GLN A 40 -14.24 -4.90 -12.77
C GLN A 40 -13.73 -4.21 -11.50
N TYR A 41 -14.63 -3.69 -10.66
CA TYR A 41 -14.26 -3.08 -9.38
C TYR A 41 -13.58 -4.08 -8.43
N ILE A 42 -14.07 -5.33 -8.36
CA ILE A 42 -13.48 -6.38 -7.53
C ILE A 42 -12.06 -6.70 -8.04
N GLU A 43 -11.91 -6.93 -9.34
CA GLU A 43 -10.63 -7.24 -9.98
C GLU A 43 -9.61 -6.10 -9.82
N GLU A 44 -10.01 -4.86 -10.06
CA GLU A 44 -9.15 -3.69 -9.86
C GLU A 44 -8.71 -3.55 -8.40
N ASN A 45 -9.63 -3.77 -7.44
CA ASN A 45 -9.29 -3.74 -6.03
C ASN A 45 -8.30 -4.85 -5.66
N GLU A 46 -8.51 -6.07 -6.15
CA GLU A 46 -7.58 -7.18 -5.94
C GLU A 46 -6.20 -6.90 -6.56
N MET A 47 -6.17 -6.35 -7.78
CA MET A 47 -4.93 -5.92 -8.42
C MET A 47 -4.23 -4.81 -7.64
N ARG A 48 -4.97 -3.85 -7.07
CA ARG A 48 -4.43 -2.82 -6.18
C ARG A 48 -3.82 -3.43 -4.91
N LYS A 49 -4.50 -4.37 -4.26
CA LYS A 49 -3.96 -5.09 -3.08
C LYS A 49 -2.71 -5.89 -3.43
N ARG A 50 -2.69 -6.57 -4.58
CA ARG A 50 -1.51 -7.32 -5.06
C ARG A 50 -0.32 -6.40 -5.27
N LYS A 51 -0.50 -5.29 -6.00
CA LYS A 51 0.54 -4.28 -6.21
C LYS A 51 1.07 -3.69 -4.90
N ALA A 52 0.18 -3.39 -3.96
CA ALA A 52 0.58 -2.91 -2.63
C ALA A 52 1.43 -3.94 -1.85
N LYS A 53 1.22 -5.24 -2.08
CA LYS A 53 2.03 -6.32 -1.50
C LYS A 53 3.34 -6.57 -2.24
N GLU A 54 3.45 -6.11 -3.47
CA GLU A 54 4.63 -6.25 -4.31
C GLU A 54 5.65 -5.13 -4.15
N ILE A 55 5.27 -4.03 -3.50
CA ILE A 55 6.19 -2.95 -3.14
C ILE A 55 7.30 -3.50 -2.21
N THR A 56 8.50 -2.98 -2.38
CA THR A 56 9.62 -3.28 -1.49
C THR A 56 9.49 -2.51 -0.17
N LEU A 57 10.17 -2.99 0.88
CA LEU A 57 10.18 -2.26 2.15
C LEU A 57 10.82 -0.87 2.00
N GLU A 58 11.85 -0.73 1.16
CA GLU A 58 12.51 0.56 0.89
C GLU A 58 11.56 1.57 0.25
N GLU A 59 10.87 1.16 -0.82
CA GLU A 59 9.91 2.00 -1.51
C GLU A 59 8.77 2.43 -0.57
N LEU A 60 8.23 1.49 0.22
CA LEU A 60 7.20 1.82 1.19
C LEU A 60 7.73 2.74 2.29
N HIS A 61 8.96 2.52 2.75
CA HIS A 61 9.59 3.32 3.79
C HIS A 61 9.72 4.78 3.36
N ASN A 62 10.24 5.01 2.15
CA ASN A 62 10.37 6.34 1.57
C ASN A 62 9.01 7.00 1.36
N LYS A 63 8.04 6.25 0.81
CA LYS A 63 6.68 6.72 0.60
C LYS A 63 6.03 7.17 1.91
N TYR A 64 6.14 6.37 2.97
CA TYR A 64 5.60 6.71 4.29
C TYR A 64 6.25 7.96 4.87
N ILE A 65 7.56 8.13 4.73
CA ILE A 65 8.27 9.33 5.22
C ILE A 65 7.75 10.58 4.52
N GLU A 66 7.65 10.57 3.19
CA GLU A 66 7.22 11.72 2.40
C GLU A 66 5.73 12.05 2.60
N GLU A 67 4.86 11.05 2.51
CA GLU A 67 3.41 11.26 2.54
C GLU A 67 2.84 11.45 3.96
N TYR A 68 3.50 10.92 4.98
CA TYR A 68 2.95 10.88 6.34
C TYR A 68 3.95 11.31 7.43
N GLY A 69 5.14 10.71 7.44
CA GLY A 69 6.13 10.88 8.50
C GLY A 69 6.48 12.34 8.74
N LYS A 70 6.87 13.06 7.68
CA LYS A 70 7.23 14.48 7.73
C LYS A 70 6.09 15.39 8.20
N ILE A 71 4.85 15.02 7.91
CA ILE A 71 3.68 15.86 8.17
C ILE A 71 3.18 15.67 9.60
N TYR A 72 3.09 14.43 10.07
CA TYR A 72 2.33 14.10 11.28
C TYR A 72 3.16 13.62 12.46
N THR A 73 4.44 13.30 12.27
CA THR A 73 5.25 12.68 13.32
C THR A 73 6.43 13.56 13.69
N ILE A 74 6.45 14.11 14.91
CA ILE A 74 7.55 14.98 15.40
C ILE A 74 8.91 14.26 15.31
N ASN A 75 8.97 13.01 15.76
CA ASN A 75 10.21 12.22 15.80
C ASN A 75 10.38 11.31 14.56
N TRP A 76 9.89 11.73 13.39
CA TRP A 76 9.90 10.89 12.18
C TRP A 76 11.32 10.49 11.76
N GLN A 77 12.29 11.39 11.89
CA GLN A 77 13.70 11.13 11.54
C GLN A 77 14.30 10.00 12.38
N SER A 78 14.09 10.04 13.69
CA SER A 78 14.56 9.00 14.61
C SER A 78 13.92 7.64 14.30
N ASN A 79 12.65 7.63 13.90
CA ASN A 79 11.96 6.40 13.49
C ASN A 79 12.50 5.88 12.14
N ALA A 80 12.72 6.77 11.19
CA ALA A 80 13.27 6.45 9.89
C ALA A 80 14.64 5.79 10.00
N VAL A 81 15.53 6.43 10.78
CA VAL A 81 16.89 5.92 11.04
C VAL A 81 16.87 4.55 11.73
N ARG A 82 15.94 4.30 12.66
CA ARG A 82 15.82 2.96 13.29
C ARG A 82 15.48 1.87 12.27
N ILE A 83 14.48 2.11 11.43
CA ILE A 83 14.08 1.15 10.39
C ILE A 83 15.20 0.97 9.37
N HIS A 84 15.91 2.04 9.01
CA HIS A 84 17.07 1.96 8.14
C HIS A 84 18.20 1.12 8.73
N ASN A 85 18.59 1.38 9.98
CA ASN A 85 19.74 0.71 10.58
C ASN A 85 19.49 -0.77 10.84
N TYR A 86 18.34 -1.11 11.43
CA TYR A 86 18.04 -2.49 11.82
C TYR A 86 17.32 -3.29 10.73
N GLY A 87 16.52 -2.62 9.90
CA GLY A 87 15.74 -3.23 8.83
C GLY A 87 16.45 -3.29 7.48
N LYS A 88 17.70 -2.79 7.36
CA LYS A 88 18.44 -2.68 6.08
C LYS A 88 18.40 -3.95 5.23
N GLN A 89 18.56 -5.11 5.87
CA GLN A 89 18.57 -6.40 5.17
C GLN A 89 17.23 -6.79 4.53
N LEU A 90 16.14 -6.10 4.90
CA LEU A 90 14.80 -6.31 4.35
C LEU A 90 14.44 -5.29 3.26
N TYR A 91 15.25 -4.27 3.01
CA TYR A 91 14.90 -3.14 2.14
C TYR A 91 14.58 -3.57 0.71
N SER A 92 15.39 -4.48 0.15
CA SER A 92 15.18 -5.03 -1.19
C SER A 92 14.10 -6.11 -1.27
N LYS A 93 13.60 -6.59 -0.12
CA LYS A 93 12.53 -7.60 -0.09
C LYS A 93 11.17 -6.95 -0.33
N LYS A 94 10.37 -7.60 -1.17
CA LYS A 94 8.93 -7.30 -1.28
C LYS A 94 8.26 -7.55 0.05
N ILE A 95 7.31 -6.70 0.43
CA ILE A 95 6.55 -6.85 1.68
C ILE A 95 5.89 -8.23 1.80
N SER A 96 5.29 -8.71 0.72
CA SER A 96 4.69 -10.06 0.65
C SER A 96 5.67 -11.22 0.91
N LYS A 97 6.98 -10.96 0.87
CA LYS A 97 8.03 -11.96 1.05
C LYS A 97 8.73 -11.86 2.38
N ILE A 98 8.49 -10.80 3.17
CA ILE A 98 9.03 -10.68 4.52
C ILE A 98 8.29 -11.69 5.42
N GLN A 99 9.05 -12.59 6.02
CA GLN A 99 8.50 -13.61 6.91
C GLN A 99 8.74 -13.26 8.37
N ARG A 100 7.99 -13.90 9.27
CA ARG A 100 8.20 -13.76 10.71
C ARG A 100 9.63 -14.07 11.12
N ASN A 101 10.23 -15.12 10.55
CA ASN A 101 11.61 -15.51 10.84
C ASN A 101 12.63 -14.41 10.49
N ASP A 102 12.38 -13.64 9.41
CA ASP A 102 13.23 -12.51 9.05
C ASP A 102 13.20 -11.42 10.14
N ILE A 103 12.03 -11.18 10.72
CA ILE A 103 11.81 -10.18 11.77
C ILE A 103 12.39 -10.67 13.11
N ASP A 104 12.14 -11.94 13.45
CA ASP A 104 12.63 -12.57 14.67
C ASP A 104 14.17 -12.58 14.69
N GLN A 105 14.82 -12.81 13.55
CA GLN A 105 16.27 -12.72 13.42
C GLN A 105 16.80 -11.33 13.79
N ILE A 106 16.21 -10.26 13.22
CA ILE A 106 16.61 -8.88 13.52
C ILE A 106 16.39 -8.57 14.99
N PHE A 107 15.23 -8.95 15.53
CA PHE A 107 14.89 -8.73 16.93
C PHE A 107 15.94 -9.40 17.84
N ASN A 108 16.22 -10.67 17.58
CA ASN A 108 17.21 -11.43 18.35
C ASN A 108 18.59 -10.77 18.27
N ASP A 109 19.02 -10.32 17.09
CA ASP A 109 20.31 -9.65 16.91
C ASP A 109 20.41 -8.33 17.71
N ILE A 110 19.35 -7.53 17.77
CA ILE A 110 19.31 -6.32 18.62
C ILE A 110 19.36 -6.71 20.11
N THR A 111 18.64 -7.76 20.51
CA THR A 111 18.59 -8.17 21.92
C THR A 111 19.87 -8.82 22.42
N LYS A 112 20.71 -9.39 21.55
CA LYS A 112 22.06 -9.87 21.92
C LYS A 112 22.92 -8.75 22.51
N GLU A 113 22.74 -7.52 22.04
CA GLU A 113 23.39 -6.33 22.59
C GLU A 113 22.73 -5.79 23.87
N LYS A 114 21.77 -6.54 24.45
CA LYS A 114 20.93 -6.15 25.60
C LYS A 114 20.07 -4.90 25.35
N LYS A 115 19.85 -4.52 24.09
CA LYS A 115 19.07 -3.34 23.66
C LYS A 115 17.57 -3.66 23.53
N TYR A 116 16.96 -4.24 24.55
CA TYR A 116 15.57 -4.70 24.51
C TYR A 116 14.55 -3.59 24.19
N GLY A 117 14.75 -2.40 24.75
CA GLY A 117 13.90 -1.24 24.45
C GLY A 117 13.95 -0.85 22.97
N THR A 118 15.13 -0.91 22.35
CA THR A 118 15.30 -0.64 20.92
C THR A 118 14.68 -1.72 20.06
N ALA A 119 14.82 -3.00 20.44
CA ALA A 119 14.21 -4.12 19.74
C ALA A 119 12.67 -4.00 19.70
N ASN A 120 12.05 -3.64 20.84
CA ASN A 120 10.61 -3.40 20.92
C ASN A 120 10.18 -2.19 20.08
N GLN A 121 10.95 -1.09 20.13
CA GLN A 121 10.68 0.08 19.28
C GLN A 121 10.76 -0.26 17.79
N PHE A 122 11.73 -1.07 17.38
CA PHE A 122 11.84 -1.55 16.00
C PHE A 122 10.58 -2.28 15.57
N LEU A 123 10.06 -3.23 16.36
CA LEU A 123 8.82 -3.96 16.04
C LEU A 123 7.61 -3.03 15.93
N VAL A 124 7.44 -2.11 16.89
CA VAL A 124 6.32 -1.15 16.90
C VAL A 124 6.33 -0.28 15.65
N LYS A 125 7.51 0.15 15.19
CA LYS A 125 7.65 0.97 13.99
C LYS A 125 7.48 0.15 12.73
N LEU A 126 8.04 -1.06 12.67
CA LEU A 126 7.90 -1.94 11.53
C LEU A 126 6.43 -2.30 11.24
N LYS A 127 5.61 -2.49 12.29
CA LYS A 127 4.15 -2.69 12.19
C LYS A 127 3.39 -1.54 11.49
N GLN A 128 3.97 -0.35 11.41
CA GLN A 128 3.34 0.76 10.66
C GLN A 128 3.46 0.57 9.15
N TYR A 129 4.36 -0.31 8.69
CA TYR A 129 4.63 -0.60 7.29
C TYR A 129 4.01 -1.93 6.83
N ILE A 130 3.94 -2.93 7.71
CA ILE A 130 3.45 -4.30 7.44
C ILE A 130 2.33 -4.72 8.39
#